data_AF-A0A7C4FWW1-F1
#
_entry.id   AF-A0A7C4FWW1-F1
#
_cell.length_a   1.000
_cell.length_b   1.000
_cell.length_c   1.000
_cell.angle_alpha   90.00
_cell.angle_beta   90.00
_cell.angle_gamma   90.00
#
_symmetry.space_group_name_H-M   'P 1'
#
loop_
_entity.id
_entity.type
_entity.pdbx_description
1 polymer ?
#
loop_
_entity_poly.entity_id
_entity_poly.type
_entity_poly.pdbx_seq_one_letter_code
_entity_poly.pdbx_strand_id
1 'polypeptide(L)'
;MKGDELYRKGNYSEALNKLKESLKLWSNSEREKYIKNLEKSLSKNKETAKKLRDEGEKLQNQNKLKEAITKYKESLKYWQDSALEEHIRKIEEKIASEEFNKAEANELWKEGTDLFNQRQPSKALDKFIESIKYWTNNERTNYVKELDSRKAQAQKLRDQGAILQNQKKYSEAISKYRESLKYWPDPALEEHIAKIEFLIKGTTITNTTSVIETSQEDFNYVKGFEGKWNTNWGILEFTIDGTKVYGNYTHDKGRIEATLSSDKKTMQGMWLEAPSYSPPRDGGRITFTLSPDGNPIKGKWEYGNSLSGGDWTGTRIKEKKDEVIKTPTENTRDIINLTGAWIAKCKGGDN
;
A
#
# COMPACT_ATOMS: atom_id res chain seq x y z
N MET A 1 -47.64 -34.88 -31.19
CA MET A 1 -46.26 -35.24 -30.79
C MET A 1 -45.30 -34.07 -30.91
N LYS A 2 -44.86 -33.61 -32.10
CA LYS A 2 -43.86 -32.52 -32.19
C LYS A 2 -44.33 -31.17 -31.60
N GLY A 3 -45.60 -30.82 -31.75
CA GLY A 3 -46.18 -29.60 -31.15
C GLY A 3 -46.26 -29.64 -29.62
N ASP A 4 -46.67 -30.78 -29.05
CA ASP A 4 -46.80 -30.96 -27.60
C ASP A 4 -45.44 -30.95 -26.90
N GLU A 5 -44.41 -31.47 -27.57
CA GLU A 5 -43.03 -31.43 -27.09
C GLU A 5 -42.47 -29.99 -27.05
N LEU A 6 -42.70 -29.21 -28.12
CA LEU A 6 -42.34 -27.78 -28.16
C LEU A 6 -43.06 -26.99 -27.07
N TYR A 7 -44.31 -27.34 -26.77
CA TYR A 7 -45.07 -26.71 -25.69
C TYR A 7 -44.42 -26.96 -24.32
N ARG A 8 -44.00 -28.21 -24.05
CA ARG A 8 -43.28 -28.57 -22.80
C ARG A 8 -41.94 -27.86 -22.66
N LYS A 9 -41.30 -27.49 -23.78
CA LYS A 9 -40.04 -26.76 -23.82
C LYS A 9 -40.20 -25.23 -23.68
N GLY A 10 -41.44 -24.72 -23.60
CA GLY A 10 -41.70 -23.27 -23.52
C GLY A 10 -41.76 -22.57 -24.88
N ASN A 11 -41.57 -23.29 -25.99
CA ASN A 11 -41.64 -22.75 -27.36
C ASN A 11 -43.10 -22.62 -27.82
N TYR A 12 -43.90 -21.84 -27.08
CA TYR A 12 -45.36 -21.79 -27.24
C TYR A 12 -45.81 -21.38 -28.65
N SER A 13 -45.10 -20.44 -29.30
CA SER A 13 -45.41 -19.99 -30.66
C SER A 13 -45.16 -21.10 -31.71
N GLU A 14 -44.03 -21.81 -31.61
CA GLU A 14 -43.71 -22.92 -32.53
C GLU A 14 -44.62 -24.13 -32.27
N ALA A 15 -44.92 -24.41 -30.99
CA ALA A 15 -45.85 -25.44 -30.59
C ALA A 15 -47.23 -25.22 -31.22
N LEU A 16 -47.77 -24.01 -31.09
CA LEU A 16 -49.07 -23.64 -31.64
C LEU A 16 -49.09 -23.76 -33.17
N ASN A 17 -48.04 -23.29 -33.87
CA ASN A 17 -47.93 -23.43 -35.32
C ASN A 17 -47.91 -24.90 -35.75
N LYS A 18 -47.13 -25.75 -35.10
CA LYS A 18 -47.06 -27.19 -35.41
C LYS A 18 -48.37 -27.91 -35.15
N LEU A 19 -49.10 -27.53 -34.10
CA LEU A 19 -50.44 -28.07 -33.83
C LEU A 19 -51.44 -27.66 -34.92
N LYS A 20 -51.44 -26.39 -35.36
CA LYS A 20 -52.28 -25.90 -36.46
C LYS A 20 -51.96 -26.56 -37.80
N GLU A 21 -50.67 -26.73 -38.13
CA GLU A 21 -50.24 -27.47 -39.33
C GLU A 21 -50.78 -28.90 -39.32
N SER A 22 -50.67 -29.59 -38.17
CA SER A 22 -51.18 -30.96 -38.03
C SER A 22 -52.70 -31.08 -38.21
N LEU A 23 -53.44 -30.03 -37.83
CA LEU A 23 -54.88 -29.96 -37.99
C LEU A 23 -55.29 -29.73 -39.46
N LYS A 24 -54.50 -28.97 -40.23
CA LYS A 24 -54.73 -28.77 -41.67
C LYS A 24 -54.59 -30.05 -42.48
N LEU A 25 -53.66 -30.92 -42.07
CA LEU A 25 -53.42 -32.22 -42.74
C LEU A 25 -54.49 -33.25 -42.40
N TRP A 26 -55.09 -33.17 -41.21
CA TRP A 26 -56.15 -34.07 -40.77
C TRP A 26 -57.10 -33.36 -39.80
N SER A 27 -58.35 -33.14 -40.23
CA SER A 27 -59.38 -32.51 -39.38
C SER A 27 -59.77 -33.46 -38.26
N ASN A 28 -59.78 -32.92 -37.03
CA ASN A 28 -60.15 -33.64 -35.82
C ASN A 28 -60.78 -32.65 -34.85
N SER A 29 -62.08 -32.84 -34.55
CA SER A 29 -62.87 -31.94 -33.70
C SER A 29 -62.31 -31.78 -32.28
N GLU A 30 -61.69 -32.82 -31.71
CA GLU A 30 -61.07 -32.75 -30.39
C GLU A 30 -59.78 -31.91 -30.43
N ARG A 31 -58.99 -32.06 -31.49
CA ARG A 31 -57.78 -31.27 -31.72
C ARG A 31 -58.10 -29.80 -31.97
N GLU A 32 -59.19 -29.49 -32.67
CA GLU A 32 -59.69 -28.12 -32.86
C GLU A 32 -60.03 -27.46 -31.52
N LYS A 33 -60.78 -28.17 -30.65
CA LYS A 33 -61.09 -27.70 -29.29
C LYS A 33 -59.82 -27.50 -28.46
N TYR A 34 -58.87 -28.43 -28.55
CA TYR A 34 -57.59 -28.33 -27.85
C TYR A 34 -56.79 -27.10 -28.28
N ILE A 35 -56.63 -26.87 -29.58
CA ILE A 35 -55.92 -25.69 -30.12
C ILE A 35 -56.60 -24.40 -29.69
N LYS A 36 -57.94 -24.32 -29.77
CA LYS A 36 -58.69 -23.12 -29.35
C LYS A 36 -58.49 -22.81 -27.86
N ASN A 37 -58.50 -23.83 -27.01
CA ASN A 37 -58.23 -23.67 -25.58
C ASN A 37 -56.77 -23.26 -25.32
N LEU A 38 -55.83 -23.82 -26.07
CA LEU A 38 -54.42 -23.48 -26.01
C LEU A 38 -54.17 -22.01 -26.40
N GLU A 39 -54.76 -21.54 -27.50
CA GLU A 39 -54.68 -20.13 -27.93
C GLU A 39 -55.21 -19.18 -26.85
N LYS A 40 -56.37 -19.51 -26.26
CA LYS A 40 -56.95 -18.72 -25.17
C LYS A 40 -56.04 -18.68 -23.95
N SER A 41 -55.45 -19.81 -23.58
CA SER A 41 -54.50 -19.91 -22.48
C SER A 41 -53.23 -19.09 -22.73
N LEU A 42 -52.65 -19.22 -23.92
CA LEU A 42 -51.44 -18.48 -24.33
C LEU A 42 -51.69 -16.97 -24.38
N SER A 43 -52.85 -16.54 -24.90
CA SER A 43 -53.23 -15.13 -24.89
C SER A 43 -53.30 -14.57 -23.46
N LYS A 44 -53.92 -15.32 -22.54
CA LYS A 44 -54.02 -14.93 -21.12
C LYS A 44 -52.65 -14.89 -20.44
N ASN A 45 -51.80 -15.87 -20.71
CA ASN A 45 -50.43 -15.91 -20.18
C ASN A 45 -49.60 -14.72 -20.68
N LYS A 46 -49.70 -14.39 -21.98
CA LYS A 46 -49.02 -13.24 -22.57
C LYS A 46 -49.49 -11.91 -21.95
N GLU A 47 -50.80 -11.76 -21.72
CA GLU A 47 -51.36 -10.59 -21.05
C GLU A 47 -50.88 -10.48 -19.59
N THR A 48 -50.83 -11.61 -18.88
CA THR A 48 -50.33 -11.68 -17.50
C THR A 48 -48.85 -11.34 -17.42
N ALA A 49 -48.02 -11.90 -18.31
CA ALA A 49 -46.60 -11.59 -18.42
C ALA A 49 -46.39 -10.10 -18.70
N LYS A 50 -47.13 -9.53 -19.68
CA LYS A 50 -47.06 -8.09 -19.97
C LYS A 50 -47.35 -7.24 -18.73
N LYS A 51 -48.42 -7.55 -17.99
CA LYS A 51 -48.78 -6.81 -16.78
C LYS A 51 -47.67 -6.87 -15.73
N LEU A 52 -47.11 -8.06 -15.47
CA LEU A 52 -46.00 -8.24 -14.52
C LEU A 52 -44.74 -7.50 -14.95
N ARG A 53 -44.44 -7.49 -16.26
CA ARG A 53 -43.34 -6.72 -16.82
C ARG A 53 -43.56 -5.22 -16.64
N ASP A 54 -44.75 -4.71 -16.97
CA ASP A 54 -45.10 -3.29 -16.76
C ASP A 54 -45.02 -2.90 -15.27
N GLU A 55 -45.36 -3.79 -14.33
CA GLU A 55 -45.17 -3.60 -12.89
C GLU A 55 -43.68 -3.53 -12.51
N GLY A 56 -42.86 -4.43 -13.07
CA GLY A 56 -41.41 -4.41 -12.88
C GLY A 56 -40.75 -3.12 -13.40
N GLU A 57 -41.19 -2.64 -14.57
CA GLU A 57 -40.72 -1.37 -15.16
C GLU A 57 -41.05 -0.18 -14.24
N LYS A 58 -42.25 -0.14 -13.68
CA LYS A 58 -42.64 0.89 -12.70
C LYS A 58 -41.76 0.86 -11.44
N LEU A 59 -41.50 -0.33 -10.90
CA LEU A 59 -40.63 -0.50 -9.73
C LEU A 59 -39.18 -0.08 -10.04
N GLN A 60 -38.68 -0.44 -11.22
CA GLN A 60 -37.35 -0.04 -11.67
C GLN A 60 -37.23 1.48 -11.80
N ASN A 61 -38.24 2.16 -12.36
CA ASN A 61 -38.30 3.62 -12.45
C ASN A 61 -38.37 4.30 -11.07
N GLN A 62 -38.82 3.58 -10.04
CA GLN A 62 -38.78 4.00 -8.64
C GLN A 62 -37.47 3.63 -7.93
N ASN A 63 -36.47 3.13 -8.67
CA ASN A 63 -35.20 2.60 -8.17
C ASN A 63 -35.33 1.39 -7.21
N LYS A 64 -36.47 0.70 -7.23
CA LYS A 64 -36.76 -0.50 -6.44
C LYS A 64 -36.32 -1.75 -7.18
N LEU A 65 -35.01 -1.84 -7.45
CA LEU A 65 -34.44 -2.81 -8.40
C LEU A 65 -34.68 -4.28 -7.99
N LYS A 66 -34.59 -4.62 -6.70
CA LYS A 66 -34.83 -6.00 -6.19
C LYS A 66 -36.28 -6.44 -6.38
N GLU A 67 -37.22 -5.53 -6.17
CA GLU A 67 -38.66 -5.77 -6.37
C GLU A 67 -38.99 -5.85 -7.87
N ALA A 68 -38.35 -5.01 -8.69
CA ALA A 68 -38.47 -5.07 -10.15
C ALA A 68 -37.99 -6.42 -10.72
N ILE A 69 -36.82 -6.91 -10.27
CA ILE A 69 -36.31 -8.24 -10.66
C ILE A 69 -37.31 -9.33 -10.29
N THR A 70 -37.91 -9.26 -9.10
CA THR A 70 -38.94 -10.22 -8.68
C THR A 70 -40.11 -10.24 -9.67
N LYS A 71 -40.61 -9.07 -10.07
CA LYS A 71 -41.71 -8.94 -11.05
C LYS A 71 -41.33 -9.42 -12.46
N TYR A 72 -40.12 -9.12 -12.91
CA TYR A 72 -39.64 -9.64 -14.19
C TYR A 72 -39.49 -11.16 -14.18
N LYS A 73 -38.95 -11.75 -13.10
CA LYS A 73 -38.88 -13.21 -12.93
C LYS A 73 -40.27 -13.84 -12.87
N GLU A 74 -41.26 -13.18 -12.26
CA GLU A 74 -42.66 -13.62 -12.31
C GLU A 74 -43.21 -13.59 -13.74
N SER A 75 -42.93 -12.55 -14.52
CA SER A 75 -43.32 -12.46 -15.94
C SER A 75 -42.79 -13.64 -16.75
N LEU A 76 -41.51 -14.00 -16.55
CA LEU A 76 -40.85 -15.10 -17.26
C LEU A 76 -41.46 -16.48 -16.99
N LYS A 77 -42.18 -16.66 -15.86
CA LYS A 77 -42.93 -17.90 -15.58
C LYS A 77 -44.13 -18.09 -16.52
N TYR A 78 -44.69 -17.01 -17.05
CA TYR A 78 -45.84 -17.04 -17.96
C TYR A 78 -45.45 -16.94 -19.43
N TRP A 79 -44.36 -16.23 -19.73
CA TRP A 79 -43.87 -16.03 -21.08
C TRP A 79 -42.35 -15.84 -21.09
N GLN A 80 -41.62 -16.75 -21.74
CA GLN A 80 -40.18 -16.62 -21.92
C GLN A 80 -39.86 -15.43 -22.83
N ASP A 81 -38.93 -14.60 -22.38
CA ASP A 81 -38.49 -13.40 -23.07
C ASP A 81 -36.99 -13.23 -22.82
N SER A 82 -36.17 -13.59 -23.81
CA SER A 82 -34.71 -13.55 -23.70
C SER A 82 -34.16 -12.13 -23.51
N ALA A 83 -34.85 -11.12 -24.04
CA ALA A 83 -34.46 -9.73 -23.83
C ALA A 83 -34.71 -9.29 -22.38
N LEU A 84 -35.81 -9.77 -21.78
CA LEU A 84 -36.11 -9.54 -20.37
C LEU A 84 -35.14 -10.29 -19.45
N GLU A 85 -34.77 -11.54 -19.77
CA GLU A 85 -33.74 -12.29 -19.04
C GLU A 85 -32.40 -11.57 -19.04
N GLU A 86 -31.96 -11.09 -20.20
CA GLU A 86 -30.74 -10.29 -20.34
C GLU A 86 -30.80 -9.00 -19.50
N HIS A 87 -31.96 -8.33 -19.50
CA HIS A 87 -32.18 -7.12 -18.71
C HIS A 87 -32.10 -7.39 -17.20
N ILE A 88 -32.71 -8.48 -16.73
CA ILE A 88 -32.59 -8.92 -15.33
C ILE A 88 -31.13 -9.13 -14.96
N ARG A 89 -30.36 -9.84 -15.80
CA ARG A 89 -28.94 -10.12 -15.53
C ARG A 89 -28.14 -8.83 -15.36
N LYS A 90 -28.35 -7.83 -16.23
CA LYS A 90 -27.68 -6.53 -16.12
C LYS A 90 -28.03 -5.77 -14.83
N ILE A 91 -29.29 -5.86 -14.39
CA ILE A 91 -29.69 -5.23 -13.11
C ILE A 91 -29.03 -5.97 -11.94
N GLU A 92 -29.01 -7.31 -11.95
CA GLU A 92 -28.35 -8.12 -10.93
C GLU A 92 -26.85 -7.85 -10.85
N GLU A 93 -26.17 -7.79 -12.00
CA GLU A 93 -24.74 -7.41 -12.10
C GLU A 93 -24.49 -6.02 -11.52
N LYS A 94 -25.36 -5.04 -11.83
CA LYS A 94 -25.25 -3.68 -11.29
C LYS A 94 -25.40 -3.65 -9.77
N ILE A 95 -26.42 -4.33 -9.24
CA ILE A 95 -26.63 -4.44 -7.79
C ILE A 95 -25.42 -5.09 -7.12
N ALA A 96 -24.93 -6.20 -7.67
CA ALA A 96 -23.78 -6.91 -7.12
C ALA A 96 -22.51 -6.05 -7.14
N SER A 97 -22.27 -5.31 -8.24
CA SER A 97 -21.13 -4.39 -8.34
C SER A 97 -21.23 -3.23 -7.34
N GLU A 98 -22.41 -2.64 -7.15
CA GLU A 98 -22.62 -1.59 -6.15
C GLU A 98 -22.43 -2.11 -4.72
N GLU A 99 -22.96 -3.30 -4.40
CA GLU A 99 -22.78 -3.95 -3.10
C GLU A 99 -21.30 -4.28 -2.84
N PHE A 100 -20.58 -4.79 -3.85
CA PHE A 100 -19.14 -5.07 -3.79
C PHE A 100 -18.34 -3.78 -3.52
N ASN A 101 -18.56 -2.73 -4.32
CA ASN A 101 -17.85 -1.46 -4.16
C ASN A 101 -18.10 -0.85 -2.77
N LYS A 102 -19.34 -0.94 -2.26
CA LYS A 102 -19.68 -0.46 -0.92
C LYS A 102 -18.98 -1.28 0.16
N ALA A 103 -18.90 -2.61 0.00
CA ALA A 103 -18.20 -3.48 0.94
C ALA A 103 -16.70 -3.15 0.99
N GLU A 104 -16.05 -3.03 -0.17
CA GLU A 104 -14.62 -2.67 -0.27
C GLU A 104 -14.34 -1.31 0.38
N ALA A 105 -15.21 -0.32 0.11
CA ALA A 105 -15.11 0.97 0.74
C ALA A 105 -15.28 0.91 2.27
N ASN A 106 -16.07 -0.02 2.81
CA ASN A 106 -16.22 -0.20 4.25
C ASN A 106 -14.98 -0.82 4.88
N GLU A 107 -14.38 -1.82 4.24
CA GLU A 107 -13.14 -2.45 4.73
C GLU A 107 -11.99 -1.44 4.73
N LEU A 108 -11.81 -0.68 3.65
CA LEU A 108 -10.81 0.40 3.60
C LEU A 108 -11.04 1.47 4.68
N TRP A 109 -12.30 1.80 4.96
CA TRP A 109 -12.65 2.74 6.03
C TRP A 109 -12.27 2.19 7.41
N LYS A 110 -12.49 0.89 7.63
CA LYS A 110 -12.10 0.20 8.86
C LYS A 110 -10.59 0.16 9.02
N GLU A 111 -9.84 -0.20 7.97
CA GLU A 111 -8.37 -0.14 7.96
C GLU A 111 -7.85 1.27 8.29
N GLY A 112 -8.46 2.31 7.69
CA GLY A 112 -8.13 3.69 8.00
C GLY A 112 -8.36 4.03 9.48
N THR A 113 -9.49 3.58 10.04
CA THR A 113 -9.82 3.77 11.47
C THR A 113 -8.81 3.07 12.37
N ASP A 114 -8.43 1.83 12.06
CA ASP A 114 -7.44 1.07 12.82
C ASP A 114 -6.06 1.72 12.78
N LEU A 115 -5.62 2.20 11.62
CA LEU A 115 -4.36 2.95 11.47
C LEU A 115 -4.40 4.27 12.24
N PHE A 116 -5.53 4.95 12.26
CA PHE A 116 -5.70 6.19 13.02
C PHE A 116 -5.55 5.93 14.52
N ASN A 117 -6.19 4.87 15.03
CA ASN A 117 -6.08 4.43 16.42
C ASN A 117 -4.65 3.99 16.78
N GLN A 118 -3.89 3.47 15.82
CA GLN A 118 -2.46 3.15 15.97
C GLN A 118 -1.53 4.38 15.90
N ARG A 119 -2.08 5.60 15.94
CA ARG A 119 -1.33 6.87 15.78
C ARG A 119 -0.58 6.97 14.44
N GLN A 120 -1.13 6.39 13.37
CA GLN A 120 -0.61 6.50 12.00
C GLN A 120 -1.58 7.30 11.11
N PRO A 121 -1.88 8.57 11.45
CA PRO A 121 -2.92 9.36 10.79
C PRO A 121 -2.67 9.60 9.29
N SER A 122 -1.41 9.59 8.84
CA SER A 122 -1.08 9.70 7.41
C SER A 122 -1.53 8.48 6.60
N LYS A 123 -1.20 7.28 7.07
CA LYS A 123 -1.65 6.04 6.40
C LYS A 123 -3.17 5.89 6.51
N ALA A 124 -3.74 6.31 7.64
CA ALA A 124 -5.19 6.33 7.84
C ALA A 124 -5.89 7.22 6.80
N LEU A 125 -5.39 8.43 6.60
CA LEU A 125 -5.90 9.37 5.60
C LEU A 125 -5.85 8.78 4.19
N ASP A 126 -4.75 8.14 3.81
CA ASP A 126 -4.63 7.47 2.50
C ASP A 126 -5.73 6.40 2.32
N LYS A 127 -5.98 5.59 3.36
CA LYS A 127 -7.04 4.57 3.35
C LYS A 127 -8.45 5.15 3.31
N PHE A 128 -8.70 6.25 4.02
CA PHE A 128 -9.97 6.95 3.94
C PHE A 128 -10.21 7.53 2.54
N ILE A 129 -9.19 8.10 1.90
CA ILE A 129 -9.25 8.59 0.51
C ILE A 129 -9.51 7.41 -0.45
N GLU A 130 -8.82 6.29 -0.26
CA GLU A 130 -9.00 5.07 -1.07
C GLU A 130 -10.44 4.57 -0.99
N SER A 131 -11.04 4.56 0.21
CA SER A 131 -12.43 4.14 0.39
C SER A 131 -13.43 4.95 -0.42
N ILE A 132 -13.19 6.26 -0.58
CA ILE A 132 -14.08 7.18 -1.31
C ILE A 132 -14.08 6.88 -2.82
N LYS A 133 -12.98 6.34 -3.35
CA LYS A 133 -12.86 5.94 -4.75
C LYS A 133 -13.82 4.80 -5.11
N TYR A 134 -14.06 3.88 -4.18
CA TYR A 134 -14.99 2.77 -4.36
C TYR A 134 -16.43 3.20 -4.11
N TRP A 135 -16.68 3.98 -3.04
CA TRP A 135 -18.01 4.46 -2.72
C TRP A 135 -17.98 5.84 -2.06
N THR A 136 -18.53 6.83 -2.76
CA THR A 136 -18.59 8.21 -2.26
C THR A 136 -19.77 8.39 -1.31
N ASN A 137 -19.49 8.98 -0.15
CA ASN A 137 -20.47 9.33 0.87
C ASN A 137 -20.11 10.70 1.46
N ASN A 138 -21.12 11.54 1.73
CA ASN A 138 -20.94 12.90 2.25
C ASN A 138 -20.21 12.92 3.60
N GLU A 139 -20.54 12.00 4.51
CA GLU A 139 -19.90 11.88 5.83
C GLU A 139 -18.41 11.54 5.68
N ARG A 140 -18.09 10.57 4.81
CA ARG A 140 -16.71 10.16 4.53
C ARG A 140 -15.89 11.28 3.92
N THR A 141 -16.48 11.99 2.96
CA THR A 141 -15.86 13.11 2.26
C THR A 141 -15.58 14.26 3.23
N ASN A 142 -16.55 14.58 4.10
CA ASN A 142 -16.39 15.62 5.12
C ASN A 142 -15.31 15.26 6.14
N TYR A 143 -15.27 13.99 6.58
CA TYR A 143 -14.26 13.52 7.52
C TYR A 143 -12.84 13.58 6.93
N VAL A 144 -12.64 13.13 5.68
CA VAL A 144 -11.35 13.26 4.98
C VAL A 144 -10.94 14.72 4.86
N LYS A 145 -11.86 15.61 4.46
CA LYS A 145 -11.61 17.05 4.36
C LYS A 145 -11.19 17.67 5.70
N GLU A 146 -11.80 17.24 6.80
CA GLU A 146 -11.43 17.68 8.14
C GLU A 146 -10.04 17.18 8.53
N LEU A 147 -9.72 15.91 8.27
CA LEU A 147 -8.39 15.35 8.51
C LEU A 147 -7.31 16.07 7.70
N ASP A 148 -7.56 16.34 6.43
CA ASP A 148 -6.65 17.12 5.57
C ASP A 148 -6.42 18.53 6.14
N SER A 149 -7.46 19.18 6.65
CA SER A 149 -7.36 20.49 7.27
C SER A 149 -6.50 20.45 8.55
N ARG A 150 -6.65 19.41 9.37
CA ARG A 150 -5.82 19.19 10.57
C ARG A 150 -4.36 18.94 10.19
N LYS A 151 -4.10 18.12 9.16
CA LYS A 151 -2.76 17.85 8.62
C LYS A 151 -2.09 19.14 8.13
N ALA A 152 -2.83 19.98 7.38
CA ALA A 152 -2.32 21.26 6.91
C ALA A 152 -2.00 22.23 8.06
N GLN A 153 -2.82 22.26 9.11
CA GLN A 153 -2.58 23.08 10.28
C GLN A 153 -1.33 22.62 11.05
N ALA A 154 -1.15 21.30 11.22
CA ALA A 154 0.05 20.74 11.81
C ALA A 154 1.31 21.11 11.01
N GLN A 155 1.25 20.98 9.69
CA GLN A 155 2.38 21.35 8.82
C GLN A 155 2.80 22.81 9.01
N LYS A 156 1.85 23.76 9.06
CA LYS A 156 2.15 25.18 9.32
C LYS A 156 2.89 25.39 10.65
N LEU A 157 2.44 24.71 11.71
CA LEU A 157 3.08 24.79 13.03
C LEU A 157 4.47 24.16 13.03
N ARG A 158 4.65 23.05 12.31
CA ARG A 158 5.96 22.42 12.10
C ARG A 158 6.92 23.35 11.36
N ASP A 159 6.47 24.02 10.30
CA ASP A 159 7.29 24.97 9.54
C ASP A 159 7.72 26.15 10.41
N GLN A 160 6.82 26.69 11.24
CA GLN A 160 7.15 27.72 12.24
C GLN A 160 8.21 27.23 13.24
N GLY A 161 8.08 26.00 13.74
CA GLY A 161 9.07 25.38 14.61
C GLY A 161 10.44 25.25 13.94
N ALA A 162 10.48 24.86 12.66
CA ALA A 162 11.71 24.73 11.89
C ALA A 162 12.42 26.08 11.71
N ILE A 163 11.67 27.16 11.44
CA ILE A 163 12.22 28.52 11.35
C ILE A 163 12.83 28.94 12.69
N LEU A 164 12.13 28.72 13.81
CA LEU A 164 12.63 29.06 15.15
C LEU A 164 13.88 28.24 15.52
N GLN A 165 13.91 26.95 15.17
CA GLN A 165 15.06 26.10 15.40
C GLN A 165 16.29 26.59 14.63
N ASN A 166 16.13 26.99 13.36
CA ASN A 166 17.20 27.57 12.55
C ASN A 166 17.74 28.90 13.14
N GLN A 167 16.90 29.62 13.87
CA GLN A 167 17.28 30.81 14.64
C GLN A 167 17.92 30.48 16.00
N LYS A 168 18.16 29.20 16.31
CA LYS A 168 18.64 28.68 17.61
C LYS A 168 17.69 28.97 18.78
N LYS A 169 16.44 29.32 18.50
CA LYS A 169 15.35 29.53 19.48
C LYS A 169 14.69 28.20 19.81
N TYR A 170 15.45 27.32 20.46
CA TYR A 170 15.09 25.91 20.59
C TYR A 170 13.86 25.68 21.48
N SER A 171 13.71 26.45 22.56
CA SER A 171 12.55 26.36 23.45
C SER A 171 11.25 26.73 22.73
N GLU A 172 11.25 27.82 21.95
CA GLU A 172 10.09 28.22 21.15
C GLU A 172 9.82 27.22 20.01
N ALA A 173 10.86 26.68 19.37
CA ALA A 173 10.73 25.65 18.35
C ALA A 173 10.06 24.39 18.88
N ILE A 174 10.51 23.87 20.03
CA ILE A 174 9.89 22.71 20.70
C ILE A 174 8.41 22.97 21.01
N SER A 175 8.09 24.18 21.49
CA SER A 175 6.70 24.57 21.77
C SER A 175 5.84 24.48 20.51
N LYS A 176 6.33 24.97 19.36
CA LYS A 176 5.63 24.90 18.07
C LYS A 176 5.49 23.48 17.53
N TYR A 177 6.53 22.66 17.65
CA TYR A 177 6.45 21.25 17.26
C TYR A 177 5.47 20.46 18.12
N ARG A 178 5.45 20.67 19.45
CA ARG A 178 4.46 20.07 20.34
C ARG A 178 3.04 20.54 20.03
N GLU A 179 2.87 21.81 19.62
CA GLU A 179 1.58 22.33 19.14
C GLU A 179 1.13 21.60 17.86
N SER A 180 2.03 21.40 16.88
CA SER A 180 1.77 20.61 15.67
C SER A 180 1.26 19.21 15.99
N LEU A 181 1.90 18.52 16.95
CA LEU A 181 1.55 17.15 17.34
C LEU A 181 0.14 17.01 17.92
N LYS A 182 -0.45 18.09 18.45
CA LYS A 182 -1.85 18.08 18.92
C LYS A 182 -2.85 17.95 17.77
N TYR A 183 -2.50 18.49 16.59
CA TYR A 183 -3.32 18.41 15.38
C TYR A 183 -3.04 17.14 14.59
N TRP A 184 -1.77 16.72 14.57
CA TRP A 184 -1.33 15.56 13.79
C TRP A 184 -0.18 14.82 14.48
N PRO A 185 -0.43 13.63 15.04
CA PRO A 185 0.63 12.77 15.55
C PRO A 185 1.68 12.44 14.48
N ASP A 186 2.94 12.65 14.82
CA ASP A 186 4.08 12.37 13.97
C ASP A 186 5.25 11.85 14.83
N PRO A 187 5.47 10.52 14.86
CA PRO A 187 6.54 9.91 15.64
C PRO A 187 7.95 10.43 15.30
N ALA A 188 8.20 10.80 14.04
CA ALA A 188 9.50 11.32 13.65
C ALA A 188 9.73 12.74 14.21
N LEU A 189 8.65 13.53 14.32
CA LEU A 189 8.71 14.85 14.95
C LEU A 189 8.85 14.73 16.48
N GLU A 190 8.21 13.75 17.12
CA GLU A 190 8.42 13.44 18.54
C GLU A 190 9.88 13.10 18.83
N GLU A 191 10.50 12.23 18.02
CA GLU A 191 11.91 11.87 18.14
C GLU A 191 12.83 13.10 17.94
N HIS A 192 12.50 13.97 16.99
CA HIS A 192 13.22 15.21 16.74
C HIS A 192 13.17 16.17 17.95
N ILE A 193 12.00 16.36 18.55
CA ILE A 193 11.83 17.15 19.78
C ILE A 193 12.72 16.59 20.90
N ALA A 194 12.68 15.26 21.12
CA ALA A 194 13.47 14.61 22.15
C ALA A 194 14.98 14.84 21.97
N LYS A 195 15.48 14.84 20.73
CA LYS A 195 16.88 15.16 20.40
C LYS A 195 17.24 16.60 20.75
N ILE A 196 16.39 17.57 20.40
CA ILE A 196 16.62 18.98 20.76
C ILE A 196 16.64 19.16 22.27
N GLU A 197 15.68 18.56 22.99
CA GLU A 197 15.61 18.62 24.46
C GLU A 197 16.86 18.05 25.12
N PHE A 198 17.36 16.92 24.61
CA PHE A 198 18.62 16.34 25.07
C PHE A 198 19.81 17.27 24.84
N LEU A 199 19.91 17.91 23.66
CA LEU A 199 20.98 18.86 23.33
C LEU A 199 20.97 20.09 24.24
N ILE A 200 19.79 20.67 24.52
CA ILE A 200 19.65 21.80 25.44
C ILE A 200 20.13 21.40 26.84
N LYS A 201 19.69 20.23 27.33
CA LYS A 201 20.05 19.73 28.66
C LYS A 201 21.55 19.44 28.79
N GLY A 202 22.16 18.84 27.76
CA GLY A 202 23.61 18.62 27.70
C GLY A 202 24.40 19.94 27.73
N THR A 203 23.95 20.94 26.97
CA THR A 203 24.58 22.27 26.91
C THR A 203 24.51 23.01 28.26
N THR A 204 23.42 22.84 29.02
CA THR A 204 23.31 23.43 30.37
C THR A 204 24.20 22.77 31.42
N ILE A 205 24.61 21.51 31.22
CA ILE A 205 25.49 20.79 32.16
C ILE A 205 26.96 21.09 31.87
N THR A 206 27.34 21.32 30.61
CA THR A 206 28.73 21.62 30.21
C THR A 206 29.19 23.04 30.49
N ASN A 207 28.28 24.01 30.67
CA ASN A 207 28.64 25.41 30.96
C ASN A 207 28.99 25.69 32.43
N THR A 208 29.08 24.67 33.30
CA THR A 208 29.43 24.84 34.72
C THR A 208 30.78 24.21 35.11
N THR A 209 31.51 23.59 34.18
CA THR A 209 32.81 22.99 34.53
C THR A 209 33.90 23.46 33.59
N SER A 210 34.79 24.25 34.20
CA SER A 210 36.05 24.79 33.70
C SER A 210 36.96 23.77 33.00
N VAL A 211 37.48 24.22 31.84
CA VAL A 211 38.83 24.04 31.27
C VAL A 211 39.62 22.81 31.70
N ILE A 212 39.92 21.89 30.76
CA ILE A 212 41.25 21.27 30.60
C ILE A 212 41.54 21.02 29.11
N GLU A 213 42.75 21.40 28.72
CA GLU A 213 43.45 21.32 27.44
C GLU A 213 43.85 19.90 26.97
N THR A 214 44.20 19.82 25.67
CA THR A 214 45.17 18.90 25.00
C THR A 214 44.78 17.42 24.84
N SER A 215 45.12 16.66 23.79
CA SER A 215 45.92 16.84 22.57
C SER A 215 45.79 15.56 21.67
N GLN A 216 46.24 15.63 20.41
CA GLN A 216 46.91 14.51 19.69
C GLN A 216 46.10 13.43 18.93
N GLU A 217 44.84 13.65 18.56
CA GLU A 217 44.08 12.74 17.66
C GLU A 217 43.89 13.27 16.22
N ASP A 218 44.57 14.35 15.84
CA ASP A 218 44.39 15.01 14.52
C ASP A 218 44.97 14.25 13.31
N PHE A 219 45.50 13.03 13.47
CA PHE A 219 46.16 12.28 12.38
C PHE A 219 45.42 11.06 11.82
N ASN A 220 44.23 10.68 12.34
CA ASN A 220 43.50 9.50 11.82
C ASN A 220 42.17 9.80 11.11
N TYR A 221 41.75 11.07 11.05
CA TYR A 221 40.42 11.45 10.54
C TYR A 221 40.39 11.94 9.07
N VAL A 222 41.41 11.62 8.28
CA VAL A 222 41.49 12.00 6.85
C VAL A 222 40.87 10.90 5.92
N LYS A 223 40.34 9.80 6.46
CA LYS A 223 39.55 8.76 5.72
C LYS A 223 38.17 8.47 6.35
N GLY A 224 37.43 9.51 6.73
CA GLY A 224 36.17 9.36 7.47
C GLY A 224 35.09 8.55 6.74
N PHE A 225 34.82 8.81 5.46
CA PHE A 225 33.75 8.11 4.72
C PHE A 225 34.24 7.05 3.73
N GLU A 226 35.52 7.08 3.34
CA GLU A 226 36.08 6.17 2.34
C GLU A 226 36.02 4.70 2.79
N GLY A 227 35.80 3.78 1.85
CA GLY A 227 35.79 2.34 2.07
C GLY A 227 34.40 1.70 1.96
N LYS A 228 34.29 0.44 2.39
CA LYS A 228 33.08 -0.36 2.25
C LYS A 228 32.20 -0.31 3.50
N TRP A 229 30.90 -0.28 3.26
CA TRP A 229 29.85 -0.13 4.26
C TRP A 229 28.75 -1.15 4.02
N ASN A 230 28.28 -1.77 5.09
CA ASN A 230 27.08 -2.58 5.06
C ASN A 230 25.90 -1.68 5.40
N THR A 231 24.98 -1.47 4.45
CA THR A 231 23.88 -0.51 4.59
C THR A 231 22.53 -1.15 4.39
N ASN A 232 21.45 -0.45 4.78
CA ASN A 232 20.09 -0.87 4.49
C ASN A 232 19.70 -0.82 3.00
N TRP A 233 20.60 -0.34 2.13
CA TRP A 233 20.48 -0.33 0.66
C TRP A 233 21.57 -1.19 -0.01
N GLY A 234 22.14 -2.15 0.72
CA GLY A 234 23.17 -3.05 0.25
C GLY A 234 24.59 -2.60 0.59
N ILE A 235 25.57 -3.24 -0.04
CA ILE A 235 26.99 -2.91 0.17
C ILE A 235 27.27 -1.61 -0.57
N LEU A 236 27.77 -0.61 0.15
CA LEU A 236 28.12 0.71 -0.38
C LEU A 236 29.64 0.90 -0.26
N GLU A 237 30.30 1.25 -1.36
CA GLU A 237 31.73 1.56 -1.39
C GLU A 237 31.94 3.01 -1.78
N PHE A 238 32.58 3.79 -0.89
CA PHE A 238 32.92 5.19 -1.13
C PHE A 238 34.38 5.35 -1.53
N THR A 239 34.60 6.17 -2.56
CA THR A 239 35.90 6.71 -2.98
C THR A 239 35.87 8.24 -2.83
N ILE A 240 36.96 8.84 -2.36
CA ILE A 240 37.03 10.28 -2.12
C ILE A 240 38.13 10.88 -2.99
N ASP A 241 37.81 11.94 -3.71
CA ASP A 241 38.75 12.77 -4.46
C ASP A 241 38.58 14.24 -4.05
N GLY A 242 39.52 14.75 -3.25
CA GLY A 242 39.42 16.07 -2.65
C GLY A 242 38.18 16.23 -1.75
N THR A 243 37.26 17.11 -2.14
CA THR A 243 35.96 17.30 -1.45
C THR A 243 34.84 16.49 -2.08
N LYS A 244 35.07 15.81 -3.21
CA LYS A 244 34.07 14.99 -3.90
C LYS A 244 34.10 13.57 -3.36
N VAL A 245 32.89 13.02 -3.19
CA VAL A 245 32.68 11.65 -2.73
C VAL A 245 31.86 10.93 -3.79
N TYR A 246 32.38 9.80 -4.22
CA TYR A 246 31.74 8.90 -5.17
C TYR A 246 31.38 7.61 -4.44
N GLY A 247 30.14 7.14 -4.59
CA GLY A 247 29.69 5.89 -3.99
C GLY A 247 29.09 4.96 -5.03
N ASN A 248 29.33 3.65 -4.90
CA ASN A 248 28.58 2.63 -5.63
C ASN A 248 27.91 1.70 -4.61
N TYR A 249 26.64 1.40 -4.81
CA TYR A 249 25.93 0.43 -3.97
C TYR A 249 25.19 -0.63 -4.78
N THR A 250 25.00 -1.80 -4.15
CA THR A 250 24.55 -3.00 -4.86
C THR A 250 23.07 -3.00 -5.22
N HIS A 251 22.23 -2.28 -4.47
CA HIS A 251 20.81 -2.14 -4.81
C HIS A 251 20.65 -1.30 -6.08
N ASP A 252 19.86 -1.80 -7.03
CA ASP A 252 19.45 -1.12 -8.27
C ASP A 252 20.57 -0.43 -9.07
N LYS A 253 21.79 -1.00 -8.96
CA LYS A 253 23.04 -0.50 -9.59
C LYS A 253 23.29 0.97 -9.26
N GLY A 254 23.01 1.34 -8.02
CA GLY A 254 22.98 2.72 -7.57
C GLY A 254 24.34 3.37 -7.40
N ARG A 255 24.34 4.69 -7.53
CA ARG A 255 25.51 5.57 -7.47
C ARG A 255 25.25 6.74 -6.57
N ILE A 256 26.30 7.26 -5.95
CA ILE A 256 26.27 8.47 -5.16
C ILE A 256 27.31 9.44 -5.67
N GLU A 257 26.92 10.70 -5.82
CA GLU A 257 27.83 11.82 -6.05
C GLU A 257 27.56 12.90 -5.00
N ALA A 258 28.54 13.15 -4.14
CA ALA A 258 28.39 14.05 -3.01
C ALA A 258 29.61 14.95 -2.82
N THR A 259 29.43 15.97 -1.98
CA THR A 259 30.50 16.87 -1.55
C THR A 259 30.57 16.87 -0.03
N LEU A 260 31.78 16.71 0.52
CA LEU A 260 32.05 16.77 1.96
C LEU A 260 31.86 18.19 2.49
N SER A 261 31.34 18.30 3.70
CA SER A 261 31.34 19.54 4.47
C SER A 261 32.76 19.94 4.87
N SER A 262 32.95 21.23 5.17
CA SER A 262 34.24 21.77 5.61
C SER A 262 34.77 21.13 6.90
N ASP A 263 33.87 20.71 7.80
CA ASP A 263 34.19 19.97 9.02
C ASP A 263 34.41 18.46 8.79
N LYS A 264 34.23 17.98 7.55
CA LYS A 264 34.38 16.59 7.10
C LYS A 264 33.50 15.57 7.82
N LYS A 265 32.52 16.02 8.62
CA LYS A 265 31.60 15.14 9.38
C LYS A 265 30.36 14.76 8.59
N THR A 266 30.03 15.54 7.56
CA THR A 266 28.86 15.31 6.73
C THR A 266 29.21 15.35 5.25
N MET A 267 28.36 14.75 4.43
CA MET A 267 28.36 14.98 2.99
C MET A 267 26.93 15.16 2.50
N GLN A 268 26.78 15.95 1.45
CA GLN A 268 25.51 16.16 0.76
C GLN A 268 25.70 15.97 -0.74
N GLY A 269 24.71 15.39 -1.39
CA GLY A 269 24.85 14.97 -2.78
C GLY A 269 23.58 14.40 -3.35
N MET A 270 23.74 13.59 -4.39
CA MET A 270 22.66 12.88 -5.04
C MET A 270 22.92 11.38 -4.97
N TRP A 271 21.86 10.60 -4.74
CA TRP A 271 21.82 9.19 -5.13
C TRP A 271 21.17 9.09 -6.53
N LEU A 272 21.61 8.13 -7.34
CA LEU A 272 21.17 7.92 -8.72
C LEU A 272 21.10 6.42 -9.01
N GLU A 273 20.01 5.94 -9.59
CA GLU A 273 19.79 4.50 -9.88
C GLU A 273 19.48 4.24 -11.35
N ALA A 274 19.62 2.98 -11.78
CA ALA A 274 19.19 2.57 -13.10
C ALA A 274 17.65 2.65 -13.23
N PRO A 275 17.11 2.82 -14.44
CA PRO A 275 17.83 2.96 -15.70
C PRO A 275 18.28 4.39 -16.04
N SER A 276 17.62 5.43 -15.50
CA SER A 276 17.84 6.80 -15.98
C SER A 276 18.92 7.58 -15.25
N TYR A 277 19.32 7.15 -14.05
CA TYR A 277 20.27 7.84 -13.17
C TYR A 277 19.91 9.32 -13.01
N SER A 278 18.62 9.63 -12.96
CA SER A 278 18.10 10.98 -13.04
C SER A 278 16.86 11.15 -12.15
N PRO A 279 16.79 12.25 -11.38
CA PRO A 279 15.57 12.69 -10.71
C PRO A 279 14.36 12.82 -11.63
N PRO A 280 13.12 12.73 -11.09
CA PRO A 280 12.81 12.57 -9.67
C PRO A 280 12.64 11.10 -9.24
N ARG A 281 12.64 10.15 -10.17
CA ARG A 281 12.31 8.74 -9.89
C ARG A 281 13.55 7.88 -9.64
N ASP A 282 14.59 8.05 -10.45
CA ASP A 282 15.82 7.24 -10.34
C ASP A 282 16.98 8.09 -9.80
N GLY A 283 16.64 9.02 -8.90
CA GLY A 283 17.62 9.81 -8.18
C GLY A 283 17.03 10.95 -7.35
N GLY A 284 17.84 11.44 -6.42
CA GLY A 284 17.46 12.55 -5.55
C GLY A 284 18.49 12.82 -4.46
N ARG A 285 18.20 13.74 -3.54
CA ARG A 285 19.23 14.21 -2.59
C ARG A 285 19.58 13.17 -1.55
N ILE A 286 20.82 13.23 -1.10
CA ILE A 286 21.29 12.54 0.09
C ILE A 286 21.96 13.49 1.06
N THR A 287 21.93 13.12 2.33
CA THR A 287 22.81 13.68 3.36
C THR A 287 23.31 12.55 4.23
N PHE A 288 24.62 12.43 4.41
CA PHE A 288 25.22 11.51 5.36
C PHE A 288 25.97 12.26 6.45
N THR A 289 25.97 11.69 7.65
CA THR A 289 26.72 12.10 8.82
C THR A 289 27.50 10.90 9.33
N LEU A 290 28.80 11.10 9.48
CA LEU A 290 29.70 10.12 10.09
C LEU A 290 29.70 10.31 11.60
N SER A 291 29.64 9.21 12.33
CA SER A 291 29.81 9.24 13.78
C SER A 291 31.25 9.60 14.18
N PRO A 292 31.45 10.16 15.39
CA PRO A 292 32.79 10.50 15.86
C PRO A 292 33.78 9.31 15.89
N ASP A 293 33.29 8.09 16.15
CA ASP A 293 34.08 6.85 16.13
C ASP A 293 34.36 6.30 14.71
N GLY A 294 33.85 6.99 13.67
CA GLY A 294 34.13 6.68 12.26
C GLY A 294 33.50 5.37 11.77
N ASN A 295 32.51 4.83 12.49
CA ASN A 295 32.11 3.43 12.38
C ASN A 295 30.66 3.24 11.87
N PRO A 296 29.64 3.94 12.40
CA PRO A 296 28.36 4.09 11.69
C PRO A 296 28.24 5.37 10.85
N ILE A 297 27.63 5.24 9.68
CA ILE A 297 27.04 6.35 8.92
C ILE A 297 25.54 6.37 9.13
N LYS A 298 25.00 7.58 9.31
CA LYS A 298 23.57 7.84 9.31
C LYS A 298 23.29 8.89 8.27
N GLY A 299 22.22 8.70 7.52
CA GLY A 299 21.86 9.62 6.47
C GLY A 299 20.39 9.57 6.15
N LYS A 300 20.02 10.46 5.25
CA LYS A 300 18.70 10.51 4.64
C LYS A 300 18.88 10.57 3.14
N TRP A 301 17.94 9.98 2.43
CA TRP A 301 17.78 10.17 1.01
C TRP A 301 16.37 10.66 0.73
N GLU A 302 16.19 11.35 -0.39
CA GLU A 302 14.89 11.80 -0.87
C GLU A 302 14.81 11.73 -2.39
N TYR A 303 13.62 11.57 -2.96
CA TYR A 303 13.39 11.54 -4.42
C TYR A 303 13.46 12.96 -4.99
N GLY A 304 14.26 13.16 -6.04
CA GLY A 304 14.56 14.46 -6.63
C GLY A 304 14.93 15.54 -5.61
N ASN A 305 14.16 16.63 -5.56
CA ASN A 305 14.22 17.68 -4.53
C ASN A 305 12.94 17.67 -3.66
N SER A 306 12.23 16.54 -3.60
CA SER A 306 11.04 16.39 -2.77
C SER A 306 11.45 15.97 -1.35
N LEU A 307 10.58 16.17 -0.35
CA LEU A 307 10.80 15.66 1.02
C LEU A 307 10.35 14.19 1.19
N SER A 308 10.12 13.48 0.09
CA SER A 308 9.72 12.06 0.09
C SER A 308 10.97 11.20 0.03
N GLY A 309 11.24 10.47 1.11
CA GLY A 309 12.46 9.70 1.23
C GLY A 309 12.53 8.92 2.54
N GLY A 310 13.70 8.38 2.84
CA GLY A 310 13.90 7.47 3.95
C GLY A 310 15.25 7.65 4.63
N ASP A 311 15.45 6.86 5.70
CA ASP A 311 16.74 6.79 6.37
C ASP A 311 17.70 5.88 5.58
N TRP A 312 18.96 6.26 5.62
CA TRP A 312 20.08 5.46 5.15
C TRP A 312 21.03 5.23 6.31
N THR A 313 21.19 3.99 6.72
CA THR A 313 22.10 3.63 7.81
C THR A 313 23.12 2.65 7.29
N GLY A 314 24.35 2.76 7.82
CA GLY A 314 25.42 1.88 7.44
C GLY A 314 26.44 1.69 8.55
N THR A 315 27.06 0.52 8.59
CA THR A 315 28.21 0.23 9.44
C THR A 315 29.40 -0.14 8.58
N ARG A 316 30.59 0.29 9.00
CA ARG A 316 31.81 0.03 8.25
C ARG A 316 32.09 -1.48 8.19
N ILE A 317 32.35 -1.98 6.99
CA ILE A 317 32.85 -3.33 6.78
C ILE A 317 34.36 -3.28 7.06
N LYS A 318 34.76 -3.87 8.18
CA LYS A 318 36.18 -4.07 8.49
C LYS A 318 36.66 -5.27 7.68
N GLU A 319 37.31 -5.03 6.55
CA GLU A 319 38.06 -6.10 5.90
C GLU A 319 39.15 -6.55 6.87
N LYS A 320 39.17 -7.86 7.20
CA LYS A 320 40.39 -8.45 7.74
C LYS A 320 41.45 -8.19 6.69
N LYS A 321 42.47 -7.39 7.01
CA LYS A 321 43.72 -7.47 6.27
C LYS A 321 44.09 -8.94 6.27
N ASP A 322 44.23 -9.54 5.09
CA ASP A 322 44.86 -10.82 4.95
C ASP A 322 46.15 -10.77 5.77
N GLU A 323 46.19 -11.56 6.84
CA GLU A 323 47.45 -11.87 7.49
C GLU A 323 48.31 -12.46 6.38
N VAL A 324 49.37 -11.74 6.01
CA VAL A 324 50.48 -12.31 5.29
C VAL A 324 51.10 -13.34 6.23
N ILE A 325 50.50 -14.53 6.27
CA ILE A 325 51.15 -15.72 6.78
C ILE A 325 52.18 -16.05 5.71
N LYS A 326 53.40 -15.56 5.94
CA LYS A 326 54.60 -16.15 5.40
C LYS A 326 54.53 -17.64 5.74
N THR A 327 54.38 -18.50 4.73
CA THR A 327 54.76 -19.91 4.86
C THR A 327 56.24 -19.97 5.23
N PRO A 328 56.58 -20.72 6.28
CA PRO A 328 57.50 -21.83 6.05
C PRO A 328 56.95 -23.14 6.65
N THR A 329 56.79 -24.12 5.76
CA THR A 329 57.19 -25.54 5.86
C THR A 329 56.97 -26.31 7.18
N GLU A 330 56.19 -27.40 7.03
CA GLU A 330 56.35 -28.73 7.65
C GLU A 330 57.01 -28.83 9.04
N ASN A 331 56.24 -29.26 10.05
CA ASN A 331 56.45 -30.59 10.64
C ASN A 331 55.43 -30.97 11.73
N THR A 332 55.03 -32.25 11.67
CA THR A 332 54.64 -33.18 12.76
C THR A 332 53.56 -32.76 13.76
N ARG A 333 52.37 -33.37 13.74
CA ARG A 333 51.98 -34.72 14.21
C ARG A 333 51.53 -34.75 15.68
N ASP A 334 50.45 -35.51 15.85
CA ASP A 334 49.99 -36.28 17.02
C ASP A 334 49.14 -35.52 18.07
N ILE A 335 47.80 -35.67 18.05
CA ILE A 335 46.97 -36.74 18.67
C ILE A 335 47.14 -36.67 20.21
N ILE A 336 46.10 -36.56 21.06
CA ILE A 336 45.46 -37.72 21.70
C ILE A 336 44.34 -37.29 22.68
N ASN A 337 43.17 -37.93 22.48
CA ASN A 337 42.12 -38.49 23.37
C ASN A 337 41.39 -37.62 24.40
N LEU A 338 40.04 -37.59 24.42
CA LEU A 338 39.00 -38.65 24.58
C LEU A 338 38.95 -39.29 25.97
N THR A 339 37.84 -39.08 26.68
CA THR A 339 36.95 -40.11 27.27
C THR A 339 35.65 -39.41 27.70
N GLY A 340 34.49 -39.64 27.06
CA GLY A 340 33.48 -40.64 27.47
C GLY A 340 32.38 -39.93 28.29
N ALA A 341 31.09 -40.21 28.23
CA ALA A 341 30.30 -41.26 27.59
C ALA A 341 28.79 -40.90 27.70
N TRP A 342 27.97 -41.72 27.05
CA TRP A 342 26.53 -41.98 27.25
C TRP A 342 25.59 -41.59 26.10
N ILE A 343 25.23 -42.67 25.39
CA ILE A 343 24.26 -42.83 24.32
C ILE A 343 22.88 -43.11 24.95
N ALA A 344 21.80 -42.55 24.39
CA ALA A 344 20.65 -43.32 23.91
C ALA A 344 19.51 -42.41 23.41
N LYS A 345 19.16 -42.60 22.13
CA LYS A 345 18.01 -42.04 21.41
C LYS A 345 16.71 -42.75 21.81
N CYS A 346 15.57 -42.06 21.73
CA CYS A 346 14.52 -42.29 20.71
C CYS A 346 13.18 -41.59 21.00
N LYS A 347 12.43 -41.37 19.90
CA LYS A 347 11.02 -40.97 19.71
C LYS A 347 10.73 -39.46 19.71
N GLY A 348 9.97 -38.92 18.76
CA GLY A 348 9.26 -39.51 17.63
C GLY A 348 8.61 -38.38 16.81
N GLY A 349 8.50 -38.58 15.51
CA GLY A 349 7.62 -37.79 14.65
C GLY A 349 6.53 -38.73 14.14
N ASP A 350 5.29 -38.36 14.38
CA ASP A 350 4.12 -38.84 13.67
C ASP A 350 3.33 -37.61 13.20
N ASN A 351 2.69 -37.80 12.04
CA ASN A 351 1.98 -36.87 11.18
C ASN A 351 1.04 -35.87 11.84
#